data_AF-A0AAU3PRH1-F1
#
_entry.id   AF-A0AAU3PRH1-F1
#
_cell.length_a   1.000
_cell.length_b   1.000
_cell.length_c   1.000
_cell.angle_alpha   90.00
_cell.angle_beta   90.00
_cell.angle_gamma   90.00
#
_symmetry.space_group_name_H-M   'P 1'
#
loop_
_entity.id
_entity.type
_entity.pdbx_description
1 polymer ?
#
loop_
_entity_poly.entity_id
_entity_poly.type
_entity_poly.pdbx_seq_one_letter_code
_entity_poly.pdbx_strand_id
1 'polypeptide(L)'
;MGFGKFWRRDGSDTGETQPVTDRVVAEGAVWEWFAAGLAWTLFTLPEDGILTLVDEDGTGWFAQFGKASGLRAEIGSGAVNDVPDLALAERGWHRSDENELTWYRDLQWPAYYTDYEELADAVVGALVRVAGVSLPLGMRSQSWNDGFGPDPDVSELAVFGLAAERVRAMTPATLRELAEIGMRKLGQTKVIEHGNHQKRTIVAGVVVDTEGWELLTGGGEQWPLGDRTVDFVALAGTDRLVALDVYVDVDDPGDIRLDNRIIEGKRVERGTTPFIEAAVRANPDLADALAARDLLTAFHDGRMSIDYQLLTLDSAHNMARFDISSSTENPRTAASDPAPPTPRKTDIRCFPLLKPADWPHRGLVCHQETGPAAAPIAVVAEDHEGEFAVAVDHPDSVDFRAQWDSAITNLEALHYDWEIGEVATIPIANCSGHDFSAEKILDPNALRVAHRFLNARQLWVSVPRRTCLMAAPTTLNQAQAVAFAILIQRTYADDSYGHAPITSGVYVVEDGNIVDFIEDPEILHATRNCR
;
A
#
# COMPACT_ATOMS: atom_id res chain seq x y z
N MET A 1 -58.44 -51.79 -19.62
CA MET A 1 -57.54 -52.65 -20.42
C MET A 1 -56.46 -51.76 -21.01
N GLY A 2 -55.21 -52.22 -20.97
CA GLY A 2 -54.03 -51.36 -20.87
C GLY A 2 -53.36 -50.98 -22.18
N PHE A 3 -52.57 -49.91 -22.09
CA PHE A 3 -51.45 -49.50 -22.93
C PHE A 3 -50.61 -48.56 -22.02
N GLY A 4 -49.36 -48.78 -21.64
CA GLY A 4 -48.32 -49.59 -22.26
C GLY A 4 -47.49 -48.75 -23.22
N LYS A 5 -46.68 -47.80 -22.71
CA LYS A 5 -45.47 -47.27 -23.39
C LYS A 5 -44.54 -46.61 -22.38
N PHE A 6 -43.56 -47.42 -21.97
CA PHE A 6 -42.27 -47.04 -21.41
C PHE A 6 -41.60 -46.02 -22.35
N TRP A 7 -41.28 -44.82 -21.85
CA TRP A 7 -40.20 -44.01 -22.39
C TRP A 7 -39.09 -43.99 -21.34
N ARG A 8 -37.98 -44.64 -21.69
CA ARG A 8 -36.67 -44.40 -21.08
C ARG A 8 -36.35 -42.93 -21.27
N ARG A 9 -36.15 -42.22 -20.15
CA ARG A 9 -35.41 -40.97 -20.14
C ARG A 9 -33.96 -41.38 -20.08
N ASP A 10 -33.24 -41.22 -21.18
CA ASP A 10 -31.78 -41.25 -21.15
C ASP A 10 -31.34 -40.15 -20.17
N GLY A 11 -30.62 -40.56 -19.13
CA GLY A 11 -30.00 -39.67 -18.17
C GLY A 11 -28.92 -38.89 -18.90
N SER A 12 -29.23 -37.65 -19.25
CA SER A 12 -28.23 -36.69 -19.69
C SER A 12 -27.36 -36.33 -18.49
N ASP A 13 -26.17 -36.91 -18.52
CA ASP A 13 -25.02 -36.65 -17.68
C ASP A 13 -24.52 -35.21 -17.91
N THR A 14 -25.23 -34.22 -17.38
CA THR A 14 -24.92 -32.78 -17.54
C THR A 14 -24.52 -32.10 -16.22
N GLY A 15 -24.22 -32.87 -15.18
CA GLY A 15 -23.94 -32.35 -13.84
C GLY A 15 -22.47 -32.12 -13.51
N GLU A 16 -21.52 -32.82 -14.15
CA GLU A 16 -20.10 -32.78 -13.75
C GLU A 16 -19.24 -31.74 -14.48
N THR A 17 -19.64 -31.23 -15.65
CA THR A 17 -18.81 -30.28 -16.43
C THR A 17 -18.99 -28.82 -16.03
N GLN A 18 -20.11 -28.47 -15.39
CA GLN A 18 -20.41 -27.11 -14.97
C GLN A 18 -19.51 -26.59 -13.82
N PRO A 19 -19.22 -27.35 -12.75
CA PRO A 19 -18.41 -26.84 -11.64
C PRO A 19 -16.95 -26.56 -12.01
N VAL A 20 -16.37 -27.31 -12.96
CA VAL A 20 -14.98 -27.07 -13.43
C VAL A 20 -14.91 -25.77 -14.22
N THR A 21 -15.89 -25.52 -15.09
CA THR A 21 -15.94 -24.30 -15.91
C THR A 21 -16.09 -23.06 -15.04
N ASP A 22 -16.97 -23.11 -14.04
CA ASP A 22 -17.19 -21.99 -13.11
C ASP A 22 -15.93 -21.64 -12.31
N ARG A 23 -15.15 -22.65 -11.90
CA ARG A 23 -13.90 -22.43 -11.19
C ARG A 23 -12.84 -21.78 -12.07
N VAL A 24 -12.64 -22.27 -13.29
CA VAL A 24 -11.66 -21.69 -14.23
C VAL A 24 -11.98 -20.23 -14.54
N VAL A 25 -13.26 -19.89 -14.73
CA VAL A 25 -13.69 -18.50 -14.94
C VAL A 25 -13.41 -17.64 -13.70
N ALA A 26 -13.69 -18.14 -12.51
CA ALA A 26 -13.44 -17.42 -11.27
C ALA A 26 -11.95 -17.20 -11.00
N GLU A 27 -11.11 -18.22 -11.25
CA GLU A 27 -9.65 -18.12 -11.15
C GLU A 27 -9.09 -17.13 -12.18
N GLY A 28 -9.61 -17.13 -13.40
CA GLY A 28 -9.28 -16.15 -14.44
C GLY A 28 -9.55 -14.71 -14.00
N ALA A 29 -10.70 -14.45 -13.37
CA ALA A 29 -11.04 -13.13 -12.85
C ALA A 29 -10.09 -12.66 -11.74
N VAL A 30 -9.61 -13.57 -10.88
CA VAL A 30 -8.61 -13.25 -9.85
C VAL A 30 -7.26 -12.89 -10.48
N TRP A 31 -6.84 -13.61 -11.53
CA TRP A 31 -5.61 -13.28 -12.27
C TRP A 31 -5.71 -11.96 -13.04
N GLU A 32 -6.87 -11.66 -13.63
CA GLU A 32 -7.14 -10.38 -14.29
C GLU A 32 -7.04 -9.21 -13.31
N TRP A 33 -7.68 -9.33 -12.14
CA TRP A 33 -7.53 -8.34 -11.07
C TRP A 33 -6.08 -8.18 -10.64
N PHE A 34 -5.38 -9.29 -10.39
CA PHE A 34 -3.99 -9.25 -9.95
C PHE A 34 -3.07 -8.60 -10.98
N ALA A 35 -3.23 -8.90 -12.27
CA ALA A 35 -2.48 -8.25 -13.35
C ALA A 35 -2.71 -6.74 -13.36
N ALA A 36 -3.96 -6.30 -13.25
CA ALA A 36 -4.30 -4.88 -13.21
C ALA A 36 -3.74 -4.18 -11.97
N GLY A 37 -3.80 -4.83 -10.80
CA GLY A 37 -3.20 -4.34 -9.56
C GLY A 37 -1.67 -4.25 -9.66
N LEU A 38 -1.03 -5.24 -10.29
CA LEU A 38 0.42 -5.25 -10.50
C LEU A 38 0.87 -4.15 -11.45
N ALA A 39 0.19 -3.98 -12.58
CA ALA A 39 0.47 -2.87 -13.50
C ALA A 39 0.42 -1.52 -12.78
N TRP A 40 -0.61 -1.32 -11.95
CA TRP A 40 -0.75 -0.11 -11.14
C TRP A 40 0.37 0.05 -10.12
N THR A 41 0.64 -0.97 -9.31
CA THR A 41 1.70 -0.93 -8.30
C THR A 41 3.08 -0.67 -8.93
N LEU A 42 3.39 -1.26 -10.08
CA LEU A 42 4.66 -1.03 -10.79
C LEU A 42 4.73 0.38 -11.40
N PHE A 43 3.62 0.88 -11.92
CA PHE A 43 3.52 2.23 -12.44
C PHE A 43 3.76 3.28 -11.33
N THR A 44 3.14 3.09 -10.17
CA THR A 44 3.29 3.97 -9.00
C THR A 44 4.47 3.63 -8.10
N LEU A 45 5.29 2.64 -8.47
CA LEU A 45 6.48 2.27 -7.72
C LEU A 45 7.41 3.49 -7.66
N PRO A 46 7.87 3.92 -6.48
CA PRO A 46 8.79 5.04 -6.36
C PRO A 46 10.15 4.69 -6.98
N GLU A 47 10.95 5.71 -7.27
CA GLU A 47 12.36 5.53 -7.60
C GLU A 47 13.10 4.82 -6.46
N ASP A 48 14.02 3.91 -6.82
CA ASP A 48 14.69 2.97 -5.91
C ASP A 48 13.74 2.03 -5.16
N GLY A 49 12.46 2.01 -5.55
CA GLY A 49 11.46 1.09 -5.04
C GLY A 49 11.70 -0.32 -5.54
N ILE A 50 11.64 -1.28 -4.63
CA ILE A 50 11.72 -2.70 -4.93
C ILE A 50 10.43 -3.38 -4.49
N LEU A 51 9.91 -4.23 -5.35
CA LEU A 51 8.80 -5.14 -5.06
C LEU A 51 9.27 -6.57 -5.34
N THR A 52 9.03 -7.48 -4.41
CA THR A 52 9.25 -8.90 -4.60
C THR A 52 7.97 -9.66 -4.33
N LEU A 53 7.63 -10.58 -5.23
CA LEU A 53 6.58 -11.57 -5.10
C LEU A 53 7.25 -12.92 -4.93
N VAL A 54 7.01 -13.59 -3.81
CA VAL A 54 7.55 -14.92 -3.53
C VAL A 54 6.41 -15.90 -3.30
N ASP A 55 6.62 -17.16 -3.69
CA ASP A 55 5.73 -18.24 -3.26
C ASP A 55 5.74 -18.39 -1.73
N GLU A 56 4.70 -19.00 -1.16
CA GLU A 56 4.48 -19.12 0.30
C GLU A 56 5.70 -19.68 1.04
N ASP A 57 6.33 -20.70 0.45
CA ASP A 57 7.47 -21.42 1.02
C ASP A 57 8.81 -20.70 0.79
N GLY A 58 8.84 -19.61 0.01
CA GLY A 58 10.04 -18.83 -0.34
C GLY A 58 11.14 -19.61 -1.10
N THR A 59 10.93 -20.91 -1.36
CA THR A 59 11.87 -21.82 -2.03
C THR A 59 11.53 -22.06 -3.49
N GLY A 60 10.32 -21.65 -3.90
CA GLY A 60 9.79 -21.86 -5.24
C GLY A 60 10.19 -20.75 -6.20
N TRP A 61 9.18 -20.21 -6.87
CA TRP A 61 9.33 -19.14 -7.83
C TRP A 61 9.22 -17.77 -7.17
N PHE A 62 9.92 -16.80 -7.76
CA PHE A 62 9.79 -15.41 -7.40
C PHE A 62 9.67 -14.53 -8.64
N ALA A 63 9.07 -13.36 -8.45
CA ALA A 63 9.18 -12.23 -9.36
C ALA A 63 9.67 -11.01 -8.58
N GLN A 64 10.69 -10.32 -9.07
CA GLN A 64 11.26 -9.14 -8.45
C GLN A 64 11.21 -7.98 -9.42
N PHE A 65 10.95 -6.79 -8.90
CA PHE A 65 10.85 -5.56 -9.67
C PHE A 65 11.68 -4.49 -8.98
N GLY A 66 12.58 -3.85 -9.73
CA GLY A 66 13.35 -2.71 -9.24
C GLY A 66 13.15 -1.52 -10.18
N LYS A 67 12.82 -0.37 -9.62
CA LYS A 67 12.70 0.89 -10.38
C LYS A 67 13.93 1.76 -10.15
N ALA A 68 14.59 2.12 -11.25
CA ALA A 68 15.71 3.06 -11.28
C ALA A 68 15.56 3.95 -12.54
N SER A 69 16.52 3.94 -13.47
CA SER A 69 16.39 4.64 -14.76
C SER A 69 15.31 4.09 -15.70
N GLY A 70 14.54 3.11 -15.23
CA GLY A 70 13.53 2.31 -15.91
C GLY A 70 13.01 1.29 -14.91
N LEU A 71 12.18 0.35 -15.34
CA LEU A 71 11.74 -0.75 -14.49
C LEU A 71 12.38 -2.05 -14.99
N ARG A 72 13.08 -2.75 -14.11
CA ARG A 72 13.56 -4.11 -14.40
C ARG A 72 12.67 -5.11 -13.68
N ALA A 73 12.04 -6.00 -14.44
CA ALA A 73 11.32 -7.15 -13.91
C ALA A 73 12.18 -8.40 -14.06
N GLU A 74 12.29 -9.18 -13.01
CA GLU A 74 12.99 -10.46 -12.98
C GLU A 74 12.04 -11.56 -12.51
N ILE A 75 12.17 -12.74 -13.10
CA ILE A 75 11.48 -13.96 -12.66
C ILE A 75 12.50 -15.08 -12.58
N GLY A 76 12.46 -15.84 -11.49
CA GLY A 76 13.36 -16.97 -11.30
C GLY A 76 12.80 -18.03 -10.37
N SER A 77 13.52 -19.15 -10.28
CA SER A 77 13.26 -20.20 -9.30
C SER A 77 14.44 -20.33 -8.37
N GLY A 78 14.17 -20.49 -7.07
CA GLY A 78 15.19 -20.79 -6.07
C GLY A 78 15.81 -22.20 -6.22
N ALA A 79 15.20 -23.07 -7.02
CA ALA A 79 15.69 -24.41 -7.33
C ALA A 79 16.23 -24.49 -8.76
N VAL A 80 17.26 -25.32 -8.96
CA VAL A 80 17.77 -25.72 -10.29
C VAL A 80 16.73 -26.64 -10.94
N ASN A 81 15.64 -26.05 -11.41
CA ASN A 81 14.68 -26.71 -12.26
C ASN A 81 14.94 -26.25 -13.70
N ASP A 82 14.85 -27.18 -14.66
CA ASP A 82 14.85 -26.88 -16.08
C ASP A 82 13.60 -26.06 -16.42
N VAL A 83 13.67 -24.75 -16.19
CA VAL A 83 12.67 -23.81 -16.69
C VAL A 83 12.61 -24.01 -18.20
N PRO A 84 11.43 -24.13 -18.83
CA PRO A 84 11.34 -24.18 -20.27
C PRO A 84 11.79 -22.85 -20.88
N ASP A 85 13.09 -22.72 -21.17
CA ASP A 85 13.75 -21.53 -21.73
C ASP A 85 12.96 -20.94 -22.92
N LEU A 86 12.36 -21.80 -23.73
CA LEU A 86 11.57 -21.41 -24.90
C LEU A 86 10.29 -20.63 -24.55
N ALA A 87 9.58 -21.01 -23.48
CA ALA A 87 8.28 -20.42 -23.15
C ALA A 87 8.38 -18.99 -22.60
N LEU A 88 9.48 -18.68 -21.92
CA LEU A 88 9.80 -17.33 -21.44
C LEU A 88 10.38 -16.47 -22.58
N ALA A 89 11.31 -17.01 -23.37
CA ALA A 89 11.89 -16.31 -24.51
C ALA A 89 10.82 -15.88 -25.54
N GLU A 90 9.84 -16.73 -25.84
CA GLU A 90 8.71 -16.40 -26.74
C GLU A 90 7.84 -15.23 -26.24
N ARG A 91 7.96 -14.85 -24.96
CA ARG A 91 7.23 -13.74 -24.33
C ARG A 91 8.12 -12.51 -24.06
N GLY A 92 9.29 -12.45 -24.69
CA GLY A 92 10.19 -11.31 -24.58
C GLY A 92 10.99 -11.26 -23.29
N TRP A 93 11.13 -12.38 -22.58
CA TRP A 93 12.06 -12.49 -21.45
C TRP A 93 13.46 -12.82 -21.95
N HIS A 94 14.47 -12.25 -21.30
CA HIS A 94 15.89 -12.46 -21.57
C HIS A 94 16.52 -13.23 -20.42
N ARG A 95 17.39 -14.19 -20.72
CA ARG A 95 18.12 -14.92 -19.68
C ARG A 95 19.20 -14.02 -19.08
N SER A 96 19.33 -14.01 -17.75
CA SER A 96 20.37 -13.23 -17.07
C SER A 96 21.74 -13.89 -17.24
N ASP A 97 22.76 -13.08 -17.57
CA ASP A 97 24.15 -13.52 -17.61
C ASP A 97 24.76 -13.67 -16.20
N GLU A 98 24.19 -12.98 -15.20
CA GLU A 98 24.68 -12.98 -13.83
C GLU A 98 24.15 -14.16 -13.01
N ASN A 99 22.95 -14.64 -13.37
CA ASN A 99 22.31 -15.77 -12.71
C ASN A 99 21.53 -16.59 -13.74
N GLU A 100 22.04 -17.77 -14.10
CA GLU A 100 21.45 -18.63 -15.12
C GLU A 100 20.02 -19.11 -14.79
N LEU A 101 19.57 -18.92 -13.55
CA LEU A 101 18.22 -19.27 -13.06
C LEU A 101 17.22 -18.11 -13.11
N THR A 102 17.66 -16.91 -13.49
CA THR A 102 16.78 -15.74 -13.61
C THR A 102 16.61 -15.28 -15.05
N TRP A 103 15.41 -14.82 -15.32
CA TRP A 103 15.01 -14.19 -16.56
C TRP A 103 14.58 -12.78 -16.24
N TYR A 104 14.88 -11.84 -17.12
CA TYR A 104 14.54 -10.45 -16.94
C TYR A 104 13.87 -9.85 -18.16
N ARG A 105 13.10 -8.81 -17.94
CA ARG A 105 12.57 -7.92 -18.96
C ARG A 105 12.71 -6.50 -18.45
N ASP A 106 13.34 -5.65 -19.25
CA ASP A 106 13.50 -4.23 -18.95
C ASP A 106 12.39 -3.44 -19.63
N LEU A 107 11.86 -2.48 -18.90
CA LEU A 107 10.95 -1.47 -19.38
C LEU A 107 11.68 -0.13 -19.33
N GLN A 108 11.90 0.44 -20.52
CA GLN A 108 12.69 1.68 -20.67
C GLN A 108 11.90 2.89 -20.21
N TRP A 109 12.58 3.84 -19.59
CA TRP A 109 11.97 5.11 -19.20
C TRP A 109 12.04 6.14 -20.33
N PRO A 110 10.99 6.96 -20.50
CA PRO A 110 9.68 6.82 -19.88
C PRO A 110 8.88 5.68 -20.52
N ALA A 111 8.15 4.96 -19.68
CA ALA A 111 7.22 3.95 -20.12
C ALA A 111 5.79 4.45 -20.02
N TYR A 112 4.94 3.99 -20.93
CA TYR A 112 3.53 4.24 -20.87
C TYR A 112 2.83 3.30 -19.88
N TYR A 113 1.69 3.72 -19.29
CA TYR A 113 0.92 2.82 -18.41
C TYR A 113 0.51 1.52 -19.12
N THR A 114 0.23 1.56 -20.42
CA THR A 114 -0.01 0.36 -21.25
C THR A 114 1.19 -0.56 -21.30
N ASP A 115 2.42 -0.04 -21.24
CA ASP A 115 3.62 -0.87 -21.21
C ASP A 115 3.75 -1.61 -19.86
N TYR A 116 3.31 -0.98 -18.76
CA TYR A 116 3.19 -1.63 -17.46
C TYR A 116 2.10 -2.72 -17.46
N GLU A 117 0.97 -2.50 -18.14
CA GLU A 117 -0.06 -3.53 -18.34
C GLU A 117 0.48 -4.73 -19.12
N GLU A 118 1.18 -4.49 -20.23
CA GLU A 118 1.82 -5.56 -21.02
C GLU A 118 2.89 -6.33 -20.23
N LEU A 119 3.65 -5.63 -19.39
CA LEU A 119 4.64 -6.25 -18.51
C LEU A 119 3.97 -7.11 -17.43
N ALA A 120 2.93 -6.59 -16.77
CA ALA A 120 2.18 -7.32 -15.75
C ALA A 120 1.53 -8.58 -16.32
N ASP A 121 0.95 -8.51 -17.52
CA ASP A 121 0.40 -9.67 -18.24
C ASP A 121 1.49 -10.70 -18.57
N ALA A 122 2.68 -10.25 -18.98
CA ALA A 122 3.81 -11.13 -19.23
C ALA A 122 4.29 -11.84 -17.95
N VAL A 123 4.30 -11.14 -16.81
CA VAL A 123 4.62 -11.71 -15.49
C VAL A 123 3.57 -12.74 -15.09
N VAL A 124 2.28 -12.41 -15.16
CA VAL A 124 1.19 -13.35 -14.84
C VAL A 124 1.25 -14.57 -15.74
N GLY A 125 1.51 -14.38 -17.04
CA GLY A 125 1.72 -15.47 -17.98
C GLY A 125 2.86 -16.42 -17.57
N ALA A 126 3.98 -15.87 -17.10
CA ALA A 126 5.10 -16.64 -16.59
C ALA A 126 4.74 -17.38 -15.27
N LEU A 127 4.13 -16.69 -14.31
CA LEU A 127 3.73 -17.28 -13.03
C LEU A 127 2.72 -18.43 -13.21
N VAL A 128 1.71 -18.24 -14.06
CA VAL A 128 0.67 -19.26 -14.28
C VAL A 128 1.19 -20.42 -15.13
N ARG A 129 1.82 -20.13 -16.28
CA ARG A 129 2.08 -21.17 -17.30
C ARG A 129 3.45 -21.83 -17.15
N VAL A 130 4.42 -21.12 -16.58
CA VAL A 130 5.79 -21.61 -16.44
C VAL A 130 6.02 -22.06 -15.00
N ALA A 131 5.69 -21.21 -14.03
CA ALA A 131 5.89 -21.53 -12.61
C ALA A 131 4.79 -22.45 -12.03
N GLY A 132 3.63 -22.54 -12.68
CA GLY A 132 2.52 -23.37 -12.19
C GLY A 132 1.86 -22.82 -10.94
N VAL A 133 2.00 -21.51 -10.66
CA VAL A 133 1.31 -20.84 -9.57
C VAL A 133 -0.18 -20.91 -9.85
N SER A 134 -0.93 -21.56 -8.94
CA SER A 134 -2.36 -21.79 -9.16
C SER A 134 -3.15 -20.47 -9.11
N LEU A 135 -2.89 -19.65 -8.09
CA LEU A 135 -3.56 -18.37 -7.85
C LEU A 135 -2.59 -17.40 -7.14
N PRO A 136 -2.69 -16.08 -7.38
CA PRO A 136 -1.81 -15.09 -6.78
C PRO A 136 -2.02 -14.94 -5.28
N LEU A 137 -3.17 -15.38 -4.76
CA LEU A 137 -3.53 -15.31 -3.33
C LEU A 137 -2.59 -16.12 -2.42
N GLY A 138 -1.89 -17.11 -2.97
CA GLY A 138 -0.90 -17.91 -2.24
C GLY A 138 0.50 -17.30 -2.22
N MET A 139 0.76 -16.30 -3.06
CA MET A 139 2.05 -15.60 -3.05
C MET A 139 2.13 -14.67 -1.83
N ARG A 140 3.33 -14.17 -1.52
CA ARG A 140 3.58 -13.07 -0.58
C ARG A 140 4.23 -11.90 -1.33
N SER A 141 3.80 -10.69 -1.02
CA SER A 141 4.45 -9.47 -1.50
C SER A 141 5.31 -8.87 -0.40
N GLN A 142 6.53 -8.49 -0.75
CA GLN A 142 7.42 -7.67 0.07
C GLN A 142 7.83 -6.47 -0.76
N SER A 143 7.85 -5.29 -0.15
CA SER A 143 8.30 -4.08 -0.82
C SER A 143 9.08 -3.23 0.15
N TRP A 144 10.09 -2.55 -0.39
CA TRP A 144 10.88 -1.59 0.36
C TRP A 144 11.43 -0.53 -0.59
N ASN A 145 11.87 0.59 -0.04
CA ASN A 145 12.60 1.61 -0.79
C ASN A 145 14.06 1.63 -0.34
N ASP A 146 15.00 1.32 -1.24
CA ASP A 146 16.45 1.37 -0.94
C ASP A 146 16.96 2.82 -0.76
N GLY A 147 16.12 3.81 -1.12
CA GLY A 147 16.35 5.23 -0.90
C GLY A 147 15.83 5.74 0.45
N PHE A 148 15.56 7.05 0.51
CA PHE A 148 14.99 7.72 1.69
C PHE A 148 13.47 7.92 1.59
N GLY A 149 12.81 7.20 0.68
CA GLY A 149 11.38 7.27 0.43
C GLY A 149 10.55 6.38 1.35
N PRO A 150 9.23 6.59 1.43
CA PRO A 150 8.34 5.61 2.03
C PRO A 150 8.38 4.30 1.24
N ASP A 151 8.09 3.19 1.91
CA ASP A 151 7.94 1.90 1.26
C ASP A 151 6.78 1.93 0.25
N PRO A 152 6.89 1.20 -0.89
CA PRO A 152 5.83 1.16 -1.88
C PRO A 152 4.48 0.64 -1.34
N ASP A 153 3.38 1.28 -1.74
CA ASP A 153 2.04 0.77 -1.45
C ASP A 153 1.70 -0.43 -2.37
N VAL A 154 1.66 -1.62 -1.78
CA VAL A 154 1.29 -2.88 -2.43
C VAL A 154 -0.16 -3.29 -2.17
N SER A 155 -0.98 -2.39 -1.64
CA SER A 155 -2.34 -2.69 -1.20
C SER A 155 -3.29 -3.07 -2.33
N GLU A 156 -2.95 -2.77 -3.59
CA GLU A 156 -3.74 -3.15 -4.77
C GLU A 156 -3.52 -4.62 -5.19
N LEU A 157 -2.39 -5.22 -4.82
CA LEU A 157 -2.08 -6.61 -5.15
C LEU A 157 -2.88 -7.60 -4.30
N ALA A 158 -3.22 -7.22 -3.07
CA ALA A 158 -3.93 -8.06 -2.09
C ALA A 158 -3.38 -9.50 -2.00
N VAL A 159 -2.07 -9.65 -2.14
CA VAL A 159 -1.36 -10.93 -2.10
C VAL A 159 -1.25 -11.41 -0.64
N PHE A 160 -2.10 -12.36 -0.27
CA PHE A 160 -2.39 -12.67 1.13
C PHE A 160 -1.47 -13.70 1.78
N GLY A 161 -0.60 -14.36 1.02
CA GLY A 161 0.23 -15.46 1.53
C GLY A 161 -0.59 -16.61 2.10
N LEU A 162 -1.78 -16.85 1.54
CA LEU A 162 -2.67 -17.89 2.04
C LEU A 162 -2.11 -19.26 1.69
N ALA A 163 -2.16 -20.17 2.66
CA ALA A 163 -1.87 -21.58 2.46
C ALA A 163 -2.48 -22.12 1.17
N ALA A 164 -1.69 -22.85 0.37
CA ALA A 164 -2.16 -23.43 -0.89
C ALA A 164 -3.45 -24.26 -0.72
N GLU A 165 -3.61 -25.00 0.38
CA GLU A 165 -4.86 -25.71 0.72
C GLU A 165 -6.07 -24.78 0.84
N ARG A 166 -5.88 -23.60 1.45
CA ARG A 166 -6.94 -22.62 1.69
C ARG A 166 -7.39 -21.97 0.40
N VAL A 167 -6.43 -21.62 -0.45
CA VAL A 167 -6.71 -21.10 -1.80
C VAL A 167 -7.46 -22.14 -2.64
N ARG A 168 -7.05 -23.42 -2.56
CA ARG A 168 -7.77 -24.54 -3.20
C ARG A 168 -9.19 -24.73 -2.66
N ALA A 169 -9.41 -24.52 -1.37
CA ALA A 169 -10.71 -24.67 -0.72
C ALA A 169 -11.71 -23.53 -1.01
N MET A 170 -11.27 -22.40 -1.58
CA MET A 170 -12.16 -21.29 -1.94
C MET A 170 -13.15 -21.71 -3.03
N THR A 171 -14.41 -21.32 -2.84
CA THR A 171 -15.45 -21.58 -3.84
C THR A 171 -15.31 -20.62 -5.02
N PRO A 172 -15.79 -20.98 -6.23
CA PRO A 172 -15.82 -20.06 -7.37
C PRO A 172 -16.60 -18.76 -7.10
N ALA A 173 -17.59 -18.78 -6.19
CA ALA A 173 -18.30 -17.57 -5.79
C ALA A 173 -17.41 -16.64 -4.96
N THR A 174 -16.69 -17.19 -3.98
CA THR A 174 -15.74 -16.43 -3.14
C THR A 174 -14.62 -15.82 -3.97
N LEU A 175 -14.05 -16.57 -4.93
CA LEU A 175 -13.00 -16.07 -5.81
C LEU A 175 -13.49 -14.89 -6.67
N ARG A 176 -14.70 -14.98 -7.22
CA ARG A 176 -15.32 -13.88 -7.98
C ARG A 176 -15.58 -12.66 -7.11
N GLU A 177 -16.14 -12.84 -5.92
CA GLU A 177 -16.39 -11.75 -4.98
C GLU A 177 -15.10 -11.02 -4.60
N LEU A 178 -14.01 -11.77 -4.35
CA LEU A 178 -12.69 -11.18 -4.09
C LEU A 178 -12.18 -10.37 -5.28
N ALA A 179 -12.22 -10.92 -6.49
CA ALA A 179 -11.81 -10.22 -7.71
C ALA A 179 -12.64 -8.95 -7.95
N GLU A 180 -13.95 -9.00 -7.72
CA GLU A 180 -14.84 -7.84 -7.85
C GLU A 180 -14.54 -6.75 -6.82
N ILE A 181 -14.28 -7.11 -5.56
CA ILE A 181 -13.87 -6.16 -4.51
C ILE A 181 -12.54 -5.50 -4.89
N GLY A 182 -11.57 -6.31 -5.32
CA GLY A 182 -10.26 -5.85 -5.75
C GLY A 182 -10.33 -4.87 -6.92
N MET A 183 -11.04 -5.24 -7.99
CA MET A 183 -11.23 -4.38 -9.15
C MET A 183 -12.00 -3.10 -8.82
N ARG A 184 -12.97 -3.16 -7.90
CA ARG A 184 -13.69 -1.96 -7.45
C ARG A 184 -12.77 -1.01 -6.71
N LYS A 185 -11.92 -1.52 -5.81
CA LYS A 185 -10.92 -0.72 -5.09
C LYS A 185 -9.95 -0.06 -6.08
N LEU A 186 -9.34 -0.84 -6.97
CA LEU A 186 -8.43 -0.32 -8.00
C LEU A 186 -9.11 0.74 -8.88
N GLY A 187 -10.38 0.52 -9.24
CA GLY A 187 -11.18 1.49 -9.97
C GLY A 187 -11.37 2.81 -9.21
N GLN A 188 -11.59 2.77 -7.90
CA GLN A 188 -11.65 3.98 -7.06
C GLN A 188 -10.31 4.72 -7.02
N THR A 189 -9.20 3.99 -6.84
CA THR A 189 -7.85 4.55 -6.87
C THR A 189 -7.59 5.26 -8.21
N LYS A 190 -7.92 4.61 -9.33
CA LYS A 190 -7.79 5.21 -10.68
C LYS A 190 -8.66 6.46 -10.87
N VAL A 191 -9.86 6.51 -10.29
CA VAL A 191 -10.74 7.70 -10.34
C VAL A 191 -10.16 8.87 -9.57
N ILE A 192 -9.63 8.64 -8.36
CA ILE A 192 -8.98 9.68 -7.55
C ILE A 192 -7.79 10.25 -8.34
N GLU A 193 -6.95 9.35 -8.85
CA GLU A 193 -5.78 9.72 -9.61
C GLU A 193 -6.15 10.49 -10.89
N HIS A 194 -7.18 10.05 -11.62
CA HIS A 194 -7.69 10.80 -12.77
C HIS A 194 -8.17 12.21 -12.38
N GLY A 195 -8.84 12.35 -11.24
CA GLY A 195 -9.19 13.67 -10.69
C GLY A 195 -7.96 14.54 -10.41
N ASN A 196 -6.91 13.94 -9.83
CA ASN A 196 -5.63 14.62 -9.60
C ASN A 196 -4.98 15.08 -10.91
N HIS A 197 -5.06 14.29 -11.98
CA HIS A 197 -4.64 14.71 -13.33
C HIS A 197 -5.34 15.96 -13.82
N GLN A 198 -6.66 15.95 -13.70
CA GLN A 198 -7.50 17.01 -14.23
C GLN A 198 -7.18 18.31 -13.50
N LYS A 199 -7.00 18.25 -12.17
CA LYS A 199 -6.49 19.38 -11.37
C LYS A 199 -5.14 19.87 -11.91
N ARG A 200 -4.16 18.97 -12.12
CA ARG A 200 -2.83 19.33 -12.66
C ARG A 200 -2.93 20.00 -14.03
N THR A 201 -3.75 19.45 -14.91
CA THR A 201 -3.98 19.96 -16.27
C THR A 201 -4.61 21.35 -16.26
N ILE A 202 -5.59 21.59 -15.38
CA ILE A 202 -6.21 22.91 -15.20
C ILE A 202 -5.16 23.92 -14.72
N VAL A 203 -4.37 23.57 -13.70
CA VAL A 203 -3.33 24.45 -13.14
C VAL A 203 -2.27 24.80 -14.18
N ALA A 204 -1.73 23.80 -14.88
CA ALA A 204 -0.76 24.02 -15.95
C ALA A 204 -1.37 24.88 -17.08
N GLY A 205 -2.60 24.58 -17.51
CA GLY A 205 -3.32 25.34 -18.53
C GLY A 205 -3.48 26.81 -18.17
N VAL A 206 -3.86 27.12 -16.92
CA VAL A 206 -3.96 28.52 -16.44
C VAL A 206 -2.63 29.26 -16.57
N VAL A 207 -1.51 28.63 -16.20
CA VAL A 207 -0.18 29.24 -16.30
C VAL A 207 0.23 29.42 -17.76
N VAL A 208 0.07 28.38 -18.59
CA VAL A 208 0.39 28.41 -20.02
C VAL A 208 -0.38 29.51 -20.74
N ASP A 209 -1.71 29.60 -20.51
CA ASP A 209 -2.56 30.61 -21.14
C ASP A 209 -2.22 32.03 -20.68
N THR A 210 -1.97 32.22 -19.37
CA THR A 210 -1.63 33.53 -18.79
C THR A 210 -0.32 34.06 -19.36
N GLU A 211 0.66 33.17 -19.57
CA GLU A 211 1.98 33.52 -20.07
C GLU A 211 2.06 33.54 -21.61
N GLY A 212 0.99 33.13 -22.30
CA GLY A 212 0.95 33.03 -23.76
C GLY A 212 1.91 31.98 -24.31
N TRP A 213 2.13 30.89 -23.60
CA TRP A 213 2.94 29.76 -24.06
C TRP A 213 2.09 28.78 -24.88
N GLU A 214 2.75 27.94 -25.67
CA GLU A 214 2.11 26.85 -26.40
C GLU A 214 2.38 25.53 -25.68
N LEU A 215 1.34 24.83 -25.20
CA LEU A 215 1.50 23.50 -24.62
C LEU A 215 1.89 22.48 -25.72
N LEU A 216 3.04 21.82 -25.56
CA LEU A 216 3.56 20.83 -26.53
C LEU A 216 3.18 19.40 -26.16
N THR A 217 3.35 19.02 -24.89
CA THR A 217 2.98 17.70 -24.35
C THR A 217 2.46 17.85 -22.91
N GLY A 218 1.75 16.84 -22.45
CA GLY A 218 0.91 16.89 -21.25
C GLY A 218 -0.50 17.43 -21.56
N GLY A 219 -1.43 17.25 -20.62
CA GLY A 219 -2.78 17.83 -20.69
C GLY A 219 -3.79 17.11 -21.58
N GLY A 220 -3.44 15.94 -22.12
CA GLY A 220 -4.43 15.05 -22.71
C GLY A 220 -5.44 14.58 -21.66
N GLU A 221 -6.72 14.48 -22.06
CA GLU A 221 -7.78 13.90 -21.22
C GLU A 221 -7.55 12.42 -20.90
N GLN A 222 -6.69 11.75 -21.67
CA GLN A 222 -6.36 10.33 -21.49
C GLN A 222 -5.27 10.18 -20.43
N TRP A 223 -5.64 9.48 -19.35
CA TRP A 223 -4.89 9.32 -18.12
C TRP A 223 -4.44 7.86 -17.91
N PRO A 224 -3.32 7.62 -17.21
CA PRO A 224 -2.06 8.36 -17.24
C PRO A 224 -1.20 7.79 -18.37
N LEU A 225 -0.70 8.60 -19.29
CA LEU A 225 0.01 8.00 -20.40
C LEU A 225 1.43 7.57 -20.00
N GLY A 226 2.25 8.33 -19.26
CA GLY A 226 3.64 7.92 -18.97
C GLY A 226 4.09 7.99 -17.51
N ASP A 227 5.23 7.36 -17.22
CA ASP A 227 6.04 7.63 -16.02
C ASP A 227 6.16 9.14 -15.77
N ARG A 228 6.11 9.57 -14.51
CA ARG A 228 6.31 10.97 -14.13
C ARG A 228 7.75 11.40 -14.48
N THR A 229 7.90 11.91 -15.70
CA THR A 229 9.09 12.59 -16.22
C THR A 229 9.02 14.06 -15.81
N VAL A 230 8.13 14.80 -16.49
CA VAL A 230 7.61 16.11 -16.15
C VAL A 230 6.12 16.11 -16.53
N ASP A 231 5.24 16.75 -15.77
CA ASP A 231 3.80 16.67 -16.05
C ASP A 231 3.43 17.33 -17.40
N PHE A 232 4.07 18.46 -17.73
CA PHE A 232 3.83 19.20 -18.96
C PHE A 232 5.10 19.82 -19.52
N VAL A 233 5.13 20.04 -20.85
CA VAL A 233 6.16 20.86 -21.50
C VAL A 233 5.49 21.85 -22.42
N ALA A 234 5.83 23.13 -22.27
CA ALA A 234 5.35 24.22 -23.10
C ALA A 234 6.50 24.91 -23.86
N LEU A 235 6.16 25.58 -24.96
CA LEU A 235 7.06 26.41 -25.75
C LEU A 235 6.77 27.89 -25.46
N ALA A 236 7.77 28.60 -24.94
CA ALA A 236 7.70 30.00 -24.56
C ALA A 236 8.49 30.86 -25.54
N GLY A 237 7.92 31.14 -26.72
CA GLY A 237 8.61 31.83 -27.81
C GLY A 237 9.04 30.86 -28.91
N THR A 238 10.27 30.98 -29.41
CA THR A 238 10.78 30.15 -30.53
C THR A 238 11.88 29.17 -30.15
N ASP A 239 12.51 29.37 -29.01
CA ASP A 239 13.76 28.70 -28.62
C ASP A 239 13.81 28.34 -27.13
N ARG A 240 12.68 28.41 -26.43
CA ARG A 240 12.63 28.16 -24.99
C ARG A 240 11.52 27.19 -24.63
N LEU A 241 11.92 26.06 -24.06
CA LEU A 241 11.01 25.08 -23.47
C LEU A 241 10.82 25.41 -21.99
N VAL A 242 9.61 25.20 -21.49
CA VAL A 242 9.28 25.31 -20.07
C VAL A 242 8.70 23.98 -19.63
N ALA A 243 9.44 23.26 -18.80
CA ALA A 243 8.96 22.07 -18.12
C ALA A 243 8.17 22.47 -16.88
N LEU A 244 6.94 21.96 -16.75
CA LEU A 244 6.05 22.25 -15.64
C LEU A 244 5.77 20.95 -14.89
N ASP A 245 6.07 20.96 -13.59
CA ASP A 245 5.63 19.91 -12.66
C ASP A 245 4.57 20.48 -11.73
N VAL A 246 3.48 19.76 -11.57
CA VAL A 246 2.32 20.24 -10.82
C VAL A 246 2.02 19.29 -9.67
N TYR A 247 2.03 19.82 -8.45
CA TYR A 247 1.63 19.07 -7.26
C TYR A 247 0.28 19.60 -6.78
N VAL A 248 -0.63 18.69 -6.46
CA VAL A 248 -1.99 19.01 -6.01
C VAL A 248 -2.20 18.50 -4.60
N ASP A 249 -3.06 19.19 -3.86
CA ASP A 249 -3.37 18.92 -2.46
C ASP A 249 -2.09 18.95 -1.57
N VAL A 250 -1.19 19.91 -1.83
CA VAL A 250 0.04 20.14 -1.04
C VAL A 250 -0.14 21.38 -0.18
N ASP A 251 -0.21 21.21 1.13
CA ASP A 251 -0.36 22.31 2.09
C ASP A 251 0.98 23.03 2.38
N ASP A 252 2.09 22.30 2.47
CA ASP A 252 3.45 22.86 2.57
C ASP A 252 4.31 22.42 1.37
N PRO A 253 4.76 23.35 0.50
CA PRO A 253 5.68 23.04 -0.58
C PRO A 253 7.00 22.39 -0.13
N GLY A 254 7.41 22.59 1.14
CA GLY A 254 8.56 21.93 1.75
C GLY A 254 8.41 20.41 1.85
N ASP A 255 7.17 19.91 1.89
CA ASP A 255 6.86 18.48 1.93
C ASP A 255 7.01 17.81 0.57
N ILE A 256 7.19 18.59 -0.50
CA ILE A 256 7.42 18.05 -1.84
C ILE A 256 8.75 17.31 -1.87
N ARG A 257 8.64 16.00 -2.08
CA ARG A 257 9.78 15.15 -2.38
C ARG A 257 10.03 15.16 -3.88
N LEU A 258 11.15 15.76 -4.26
CA LEU A 258 11.69 15.65 -5.61
C LEU A 258 12.42 14.31 -5.70
N ASP A 259 11.96 13.47 -6.61
CA ASP A 259 12.55 12.14 -6.83
C ASP A 259 13.97 12.27 -7.40
N ASN A 260 14.80 11.27 -7.14
CA ASN A 260 16.11 11.15 -7.80
C ASN A 260 16.04 10.05 -8.85
N ARG A 261 16.70 10.24 -9.99
CA ARG A 261 16.83 9.22 -11.03
C ARG A 261 18.29 8.97 -11.37
N ILE A 262 18.60 7.77 -11.84
CA ILE A 262 19.90 7.50 -12.47
C ILE A 262 19.80 7.86 -13.95
N ILE A 263 20.55 8.86 -14.40
CA ILE A 263 20.66 9.29 -15.79
C ILE A 263 22.13 9.16 -16.20
N GLU A 264 22.39 8.36 -17.24
CA GLU A 264 23.75 8.07 -17.71
C GLU A 264 24.71 7.62 -16.59
N GLY A 265 24.20 6.79 -15.67
CA GLY A 265 24.95 6.25 -14.53
C GLY A 265 25.19 7.25 -13.38
N LYS A 266 24.57 8.45 -13.42
CA LYS A 266 24.65 9.44 -12.35
C LYS A 266 23.29 9.63 -11.69
N ARG A 267 23.26 9.72 -10.37
CA ARG A 267 22.05 10.13 -9.64
C ARG A 267 21.83 11.63 -9.83
N VAL A 268 20.65 11.98 -10.32
CA VAL A 268 20.23 13.34 -10.66
C VAL A 268 18.88 13.60 -9.99
N GLU A 269 18.77 14.71 -9.28
CA GLU A 269 17.54 15.14 -8.61
C GLU A 269 16.56 15.76 -9.63
N ARG A 270 15.27 15.45 -9.49
CA ARG A 270 14.18 16.06 -10.26
C ARG A 270 14.18 17.56 -10.08
N GLY A 271 13.94 18.29 -11.17
CA GLY A 271 14.01 19.76 -11.21
C GLY A 271 15.42 20.31 -11.46
N THR A 272 16.45 19.48 -11.53
CA THR A 272 17.77 19.91 -12.03
C THR A 272 17.84 19.87 -13.56
N THR A 273 18.66 20.73 -14.17
CA THR A 273 18.83 20.78 -15.63
C THR A 273 19.11 19.42 -16.27
N PRO A 274 20.03 18.57 -15.76
CA PRO A 274 20.30 17.27 -16.37
C PRO A 274 19.09 16.32 -16.33
N PHE A 275 18.28 16.39 -15.27
CA PHE A 275 17.06 15.59 -15.17
C PHE A 275 16.06 15.98 -16.23
N ILE A 276 15.81 17.29 -16.34
CA ILE A 276 14.81 17.82 -17.26
C ILE A 276 15.26 17.57 -18.69
N GLU A 277 16.53 17.79 -19.01
CA GLU A 277 17.07 17.48 -20.34
C GLU A 277 16.88 16.01 -20.69
N ALA A 278 17.14 15.09 -19.76
CA ALA A 278 16.91 13.66 -20.00
C ALA A 278 15.42 13.33 -20.16
N ALA A 279 14.56 13.87 -19.29
CA ALA A 279 13.10 13.69 -19.34
C ALA A 279 12.52 14.17 -20.66
N VAL A 280 12.91 15.39 -21.07
CA VAL A 280 12.48 16.04 -22.31
C VAL A 280 13.02 15.28 -23.52
N ARG A 281 14.28 14.80 -23.49
CA ARG A 281 14.86 14.00 -24.59
C ARG A 281 14.24 12.61 -24.72
N ALA A 282 13.83 12.00 -23.60
CA ALA A 282 13.28 10.66 -23.59
C ALA A 282 11.76 10.62 -23.88
N ASN A 283 11.08 11.77 -23.85
CA ASN A 283 9.64 11.86 -24.12
C ASN A 283 9.35 11.81 -25.64
N PRO A 284 8.74 10.73 -26.15
CA PRO A 284 8.47 10.59 -27.59
C PRO A 284 7.39 11.57 -28.08
N ASP A 285 6.36 11.88 -27.27
CA ASP A 285 5.31 12.83 -27.63
C ASP A 285 5.89 14.24 -27.83
N LEU A 286 6.88 14.61 -27.02
CA LEU A 286 7.59 15.87 -27.20
C LEU A 286 8.45 15.87 -28.46
N ALA A 287 9.15 14.76 -28.75
CA ALA A 287 9.95 14.64 -29.96
C ALA A 287 9.08 14.84 -31.22
N ASP A 288 7.89 14.22 -31.24
CA ASP A 288 6.91 14.39 -32.31
C ASP A 288 6.37 15.83 -32.38
N ALA A 289 6.05 16.44 -31.23
CA ALA A 289 5.60 17.84 -31.17
C ALA A 289 6.67 18.83 -31.68
N LEU A 290 7.95 18.61 -31.34
CA LEU A 290 9.06 19.43 -31.82
C LEU A 290 9.34 19.20 -33.31
N ALA A 291 9.24 17.96 -33.79
CA ALA A 291 9.39 17.62 -35.20
C ALA A 291 8.33 18.32 -36.06
N ALA A 292 7.08 18.34 -35.60
CA ALA A 292 5.97 19.03 -36.27
C ALA A 292 6.17 20.55 -36.40
N ARG A 293 7.13 21.13 -35.67
CA ARG A 293 7.46 22.57 -35.65
C ARG A 293 8.84 22.88 -36.23
N ASP A 294 9.53 21.89 -36.82
CA ASP A 294 10.93 22.01 -37.28
C ASP A 294 11.92 22.41 -36.17
N LEU A 295 11.58 22.15 -34.90
CA LEU A 295 12.40 22.51 -33.73
C LEU A 295 13.27 21.37 -33.22
N LEU A 296 13.00 20.11 -33.62
CA LEU A 296 13.70 18.93 -33.10
C LEU A 296 15.23 19.00 -33.31
N THR A 297 15.68 19.52 -34.46
CA THR A 297 17.12 19.70 -34.72
C THR A 297 17.71 20.77 -33.80
N ALA A 298 17.01 21.89 -33.57
CA ALA A 298 17.47 22.94 -32.67
C ALA A 298 17.58 22.44 -31.22
N PHE A 299 16.63 21.60 -30.79
CA PHE A 299 16.68 20.94 -29.50
C PHE A 299 17.89 20.02 -29.35
N HIS A 300 18.14 19.13 -30.33
CA HIS A 300 19.30 18.23 -30.30
C HIS A 300 20.63 18.98 -30.36
N ASP A 301 20.71 20.08 -31.11
CA ASP A 301 21.89 20.94 -31.22
C ASP A 301 22.16 21.78 -29.95
N GLY A 302 21.28 21.73 -28.94
CA GLY A 302 21.38 22.56 -27.74
C GLY A 302 21.13 24.05 -27.99
N ARG A 303 20.39 24.37 -29.05
CA ARG A 303 20.01 25.75 -29.42
C ARG A 303 18.72 26.22 -28.73
N MET A 304 18.13 25.38 -27.87
CA MET A 304 16.97 25.73 -27.07
C MET A 304 17.34 25.74 -25.59
N SER A 305 16.81 26.71 -24.83
CA SER A 305 16.91 26.69 -23.36
C SER A 305 15.74 25.92 -22.76
N ILE A 306 15.94 25.33 -21.58
CA ILE A 306 14.89 24.66 -20.82
C ILE A 306 14.77 25.31 -19.45
N ASP A 307 13.64 25.94 -19.19
CA ASP A 307 13.26 26.48 -17.89
C ASP A 307 12.45 25.40 -17.14
N TYR A 308 12.55 25.38 -15.81
CA TYR A 308 11.77 24.47 -14.96
C TYR A 308 10.95 25.24 -13.96
N GLN A 309 9.66 24.89 -13.89
CA GLN A 309 8.76 25.46 -12.91
C GLN A 309 8.02 24.38 -12.16
N LEU A 310 8.04 24.53 -10.84
CA LEU A 310 7.22 23.75 -9.94
C LEU A 310 5.97 24.58 -9.62
N LEU A 311 4.81 23.99 -9.85
CA LEU A 311 3.51 24.55 -9.52
C LEU A 311 2.91 23.72 -8.38
N THR A 312 2.34 24.38 -7.38
CA THR A 312 1.62 23.71 -6.31
C THR A 312 0.20 24.23 -6.23
N LEU A 313 -0.75 23.36 -5.92
CA LEU A 313 -2.14 23.68 -5.63
C LEU A 313 -2.47 23.11 -4.25
N ASP A 314 -2.76 23.97 -3.28
CA ASP A 314 -3.14 23.52 -1.94
C ASP A 314 -4.61 23.06 -1.87
N SER A 315 -5.01 22.52 -0.71
CA SER A 315 -6.39 22.08 -0.45
C SER A 315 -7.43 23.22 -0.51
N ALA A 316 -7.00 24.47 -0.37
CA ALA A 316 -7.81 25.68 -0.53
C ALA A 316 -7.80 26.22 -1.97
N HIS A 317 -7.21 25.51 -2.92
CA HIS A 317 -7.05 25.87 -4.32
C HIS A 317 -6.19 27.12 -4.56
N ASN A 318 -5.31 27.47 -3.63
CA ASN A 318 -4.29 28.48 -3.86
C ASN A 318 -3.16 27.88 -4.68
N MET A 319 -2.77 28.60 -5.73
CA MET A 319 -1.67 28.21 -6.59
C MET A 319 -0.39 28.96 -6.20
N ALA A 320 0.71 28.23 -6.01
CA ALA A 320 2.04 28.81 -5.91
C ALA A 320 2.94 28.33 -7.06
N ARG A 321 3.92 29.17 -7.41
CA ARG A 321 4.84 28.94 -8.53
C ARG A 321 6.26 29.19 -8.08
N PHE A 322 7.14 28.23 -8.38
CA PHE A 322 8.55 28.27 -8.01
C PHE A 322 9.40 28.06 -9.26
N ASP A 323 10.34 28.97 -9.50
CA ASP A 323 11.38 28.81 -10.52
C ASP A 323 12.60 28.15 -9.87
N ILE A 324 12.88 26.90 -10.24
CA ILE A 324 14.03 26.16 -9.68
C ILE A 324 15.29 26.41 -10.52
N SER A 325 15.15 26.81 -11.78
CA SER A 325 16.28 26.96 -12.71
C SER A 325 17.28 28.06 -12.32
N SER A 326 16.84 29.03 -11.50
CA SER A 326 17.63 30.18 -11.07
C SER A 326 18.20 30.07 -9.64
N SER A 327 17.83 29.03 -8.88
CA SER A 327 18.22 28.88 -7.47
C SER A 327 19.30 27.82 -7.28
N THR A 328 20.51 28.24 -6.87
CA THR A 328 21.50 27.31 -6.29
C THR A 328 21.12 26.86 -4.88
N GLU A 329 20.12 27.49 -4.27
CA GLU A 329 19.63 27.15 -2.93
C GLU A 329 18.39 26.25 -3.05
N ASN A 330 18.48 25.07 -2.42
CA ASN A 330 17.35 24.15 -2.36
C ASN A 330 16.16 24.88 -1.68
N PRO A 331 14.97 24.97 -2.29
CA PRO A 331 13.82 25.65 -1.70
C PRO A 331 13.46 25.15 -0.28
N ARG A 332 13.90 23.93 0.08
CA ARG A 332 13.80 23.37 1.44
C ARG A 332 14.49 24.18 2.53
N THR A 333 15.64 24.79 2.24
CA THR A 333 16.44 25.47 3.27
C THR A 333 15.90 26.85 3.67
N ALA A 334 14.93 27.40 2.94
CA ALA A 334 14.37 28.71 3.22
C ALA A 334 13.14 28.68 4.16
N ALA A 335 12.51 27.51 4.38
CA ALA A 335 11.19 27.42 4.99
C ALA A 335 11.13 26.81 6.40
N SER A 336 12.19 26.17 6.92
CA SER A 336 12.05 25.35 8.14
C SER A 336 13.20 25.54 9.13
N ASP A 337 13.01 26.45 10.09
CA ASP A 337 13.68 26.36 11.40
C ASP A 337 12.72 26.86 12.49
N PRO A 338 11.69 26.07 12.88
CA PRO A 338 10.93 26.38 14.08
C PRO A 338 11.81 26.08 15.31
N ALA A 339 12.02 27.11 16.14
CA ALA A 339 12.81 27.00 17.37
C ALA A 339 12.25 25.88 18.28
N PRO A 340 13.12 25.06 18.91
CA PRO A 340 12.68 23.98 19.77
C PRO A 340 11.95 24.55 21.00
N PRO A 341 10.82 23.94 21.42
CA PRO A 341 10.11 24.40 22.60
C PRO A 341 10.94 24.16 23.86
N THR A 342 11.07 25.20 24.69
CA THR A 342 11.73 25.12 26.01
C THR A 342 11.00 24.14 26.94
N PRO A 343 11.70 23.21 27.62
CA PRO A 343 11.07 22.24 28.51
C PRO A 343 10.59 22.91 29.81
N ARG A 344 9.34 22.62 30.18
CA ARG A 344 8.79 22.88 31.53
C ARG A 344 9.01 21.65 32.39
N LYS A 345 9.46 21.86 33.63
CA LYS A 345 9.57 20.88 34.73
C LYS A 345 8.42 19.86 34.70
N THR A 346 8.74 18.59 34.46
CA THR A 346 7.82 17.48 34.25
C THR A 346 7.42 16.80 35.57
N ASP A 347 6.11 16.77 35.87
CA ASP A 347 5.53 15.72 36.70
C ASP A 347 5.61 14.42 35.87
N ILE A 348 6.31 13.41 36.37
CA ILE A 348 6.38 12.08 35.71
C ILE A 348 4.95 11.53 35.59
N ARG A 349 4.51 11.23 34.38
CA ARG A 349 3.18 10.65 34.12
C ARG A 349 3.32 9.14 33.89
N CYS A 350 2.45 8.38 34.52
CA CYS A 350 2.36 6.93 34.32
C CYS A 350 1.24 6.61 33.32
N PHE A 351 1.44 5.61 32.47
CA PHE A 351 0.44 5.10 31.53
C PHE A 351 0.44 3.56 31.54
N PRO A 352 -0.71 2.91 31.26
CA PRO A 352 -0.70 1.49 30.98
C PRO A 352 0.04 1.25 29.66
N LEU A 353 0.71 0.12 29.54
CA LEU A 353 1.39 -0.30 28.33
C LEU A 353 1.08 -1.76 28.08
N LEU A 354 0.56 -2.08 26.90
CA LEU A 354 0.27 -3.45 26.52
C LEU A 354 1.55 -4.19 26.15
N LYS A 355 1.62 -5.45 26.57
CA LYS A 355 2.70 -6.37 26.26
C LYS A 355 2.14 -7.71 25.80
N PRO A 356 2.84 -8.43 24.90
CA PRO A 356 2.47 -9.79 24.54
C PRO A 356 2.25 -10.69 25.77
N ALA A 357 1.38 -11.67 25.65
CA ALA A 357 1.07 -12.60 26.73
C ALA A 357 2.33 -13.33 27.25
N ASP A 358 3.25 -13.64 26.34
CA ASP A 358 4.51 -14.33 26.56
C ASP A 358 5.68 -13.37 26.82
N TRP A 359 5.42 -12.10 27.14
CA TRP A 359 6.47 -11.11 27.34
C TRP A 359 7.53 -11.60 28.35
N PRO A 360 8.83 -11.70 27.99
CA PRO A 360 9.84 -12.38 28.81
C PRO A 360 10.02 -11.82 30.22
N HIS A 361 9.63 -10.56 30.43
CA HIS A 361 9.74 -9.86 31.71
C HIS A 361 8.46 -9.91 32.55
N ARG A 362 7.40 -10.61 32.11
CA ARG A 362 6.12 -10.74 32.84
C ARG A 362 6.29 -11.15 34.30
N GLY A 363 7.24 -12.05 34.60
CA GLY A 363 7.52 -12.51 35.95
C GLY A 363 8.36 -11.56 36.82
N LEU A 364 8.84 -10.44 36.25
CA LEU A 364 9.72 -9.46 36.90
C LEU A 364 8.98 -8.17 37.26
N VAL A 365 7.72 -8.03 36.86
CA VAL A 365 6.95 -6.78 36.98
C VAL A 365 5.51 -7.06 37.40
N CYS A 366 4.93 -6.15 38.17
CA CYS A 366 3.50 -6.15 38.44
C CYS A 366 2.71 -5.85 37.16
N HIS A 367 1.65 -6.61 36.91
CA HIS A 367 0.84 -6.48 35.70
C HIS A 367 -0.63 -6.78 35.98
N GLN A 368 -1.49 -6.28 35.10
CA GLN A 368 -2.92 -6.55 35.07
C GLN A 368 -3.22 -7.47 33.87
N GLU A 369 -3.94 -8.57 34.14
CA GLU A 369 -4.51 -9.39 33.07
C GLU A 369 -5.62 -8.62 32.35
N THR A 370 -5.63 -8.65 31.01
CA THR A 370 -6.70 -8.04 30.21
C THR A 370 -7.72 -9.07 29.70
N GLY A 371 -7.46 -10.36 29.91
CA GLY A 371 -8.29 -11.47 29.45
C GLY A 371 -7.79 -12.85 29.89
N PRO A 372 -8.18 -13.92 29.18
CA PRO A 372 -7.61 -15.27 29.30
C PRO A 372 -6.08 -15.29 29.13
N ALA A 373 -5.43 -16.41 29.49
CA ALA A 373 -3.96 -16.51 29.55
C ALA A 373 -3.20 -16.14 28.25
N ALA A 374 -3.83 -16.28 27.08
CA ALA A 374 -3.26 -15.91 25.77
C ALA A 374 -3.45 -14.42 25.42
N ALA A 375 -4.24 -13.67 26.18
CA ALA A 375 -4.43 -12.24 25.98
C ALA A 375 -3.18 -11.47 26.40
N PRO A 376 -2.89 -10.32 25.78
CA PRO A 376 -1.89 -9.38 26.25
C PRO A 376 -2.01 -9.06 27.74
N ILE A 377 -0.91 -8.65 28.36
CA ILE A 377 -0.93 -8.09 29.72
C ILE A 377 -0.74 -6.58 29.66
N ALA A 378 -1.19 -5.88 30.69
CA ALA A 378 -0.95 -4.46 30.84
C ALA A 378 -0.01 -4.20 32.03
N VAL A 379 1.03 -3.40 31.80
CA VAL A 379 1.97 -2.94 32.82
C VAL A 379 1.91 -1.43 32.98
N VAL A 380 2.34 -0.91 34.13
CA VAL A 380 2.49 0.53 34.31
C VAL A 380 3.88 0.95 33.82
N ALA A 381 3.92 1.91 32.91
CA ALA A 381 5.14 2.53 32.42
C ALA A 381 5.18 4.01 32.80
N GLU A 382 6.37 4.50 33.12
CA GLU A 382 6.65 5.92 33.32
C GLU A 382 7.09 6.56 32.01
N ASP A 383 6.53 7.72 31.69
CA ASP A 383 6.90 8.54 30.54
C ASP A 383 8.10 9.44 30.89
N HIS A 384 9.26 9.14 30.29
CA HIS A 384 10.51 9.88 30.42
C HIS A 384 10.89 10.49 29.07
N GLU A 385 10.29 11.64 28.74
CA GLU A 385 10.65 12.52 27.60
C GLU A 385 10.98 11.75 26.29
N GLY A 386 10.10 10.83 25.90
CA GLY A 386 10.24 10.04 24.66
C GLY A 386 10.64 8.57 24.87
N GLU A 387 10.93 8.16 26.10
CA GLU A 387 11.12 6.75 26.46
C GLU A 387 10.12 6.30 27.53
N PHE A 388 9.50 5.14 27.31
CA PHE A 388 8.60 4.53 28.29
C PHE A 388 9.36 3.48 29.08
N ALA A 389 9.68 3.80 30.33
CA ALA A 389 10.36 2.88 31.23
C ALA A 389 9.33 2.08 32.05
N VAL A 390 9.37 0.76 31.92
CA VAL A 390 8.63 -0.11 32.85
C VAL A 390 9.49 -0.27 34.10
N ALA A 391 9.00 0.24 35.23
CA ALA A 391 9.69 0.10 36.50
C ALA A 391 9.77 -1.39 36.89
N VAL A 392 10.99 -1.91 36.96
CA VAL A 392 11.28 -3.26 37.47
C VAL A 392 11.48 -3.13 38.98
N ASP A 393 10.39 -2.98 39.73
CA ASP A 393 10.48 -2.74 41.18
C ASP A 393 9.97 -3.93 41.99
N HIS A 394 10.62 -4.14 43.15
CA HIS A 394 10.37 -5.25 44.07
C HIS A 394 8.87 -5.31 44.44
N PRO A 395 8.27 -6.51 44.54
CA PRO A 395 6.82 -6.71 44.79
C PRO A 395 6.27 -6.07 46.09
N ASP A 396 7.13 -5.47 46.92
CA ASP A 396 6.79 -4.87 48.21
C ASP A 396 6.96 -3.33 48.27
N SER A 397 7.44 -2.63 47.21
CA SER A 397 7.86 -1.21 47.34
C SER A 397 6.88 -0.14 46.85
N VAL A 398 5.84 -0.47 46.05
CA VAL A 398 4.86 0.52 45.57
C VAL A 398 3.45 -0.07 45.49
N ASP A 399 2.42 0.72 45.83
CA ASP A 399 1.02 0.36 45.63
C ASP A 399 0.69 0.36 44.12
N PHE A 400 0.93 -0.78 43.46
CA PHE A 400 0.63 -1.01 42.04
C PHE A 400 -0.80 -0.59 41.69
N ARG A 401 -1.76 -0.75 42.62
CA ARG A 401 -3.15 -0.38 42.35
C ARG A 401 -3.33 1.13 42.24
N ALA A 402 -2.70 1.91 43.13
CA ALA A 402 -2.72 3.36 43.04
C ALA A 402 -2.03 3.86 41.75
N GLN A 403 -0.92 3.24 41.36
CA GLN A 403 -0.25 3.55 40.09
C GLN A 403 -1.09 3.18 38.88
N TRP A 404 -1.76 2.01 38.91
CA TRP A 404 -2.66 1.56 37.87
C TRP A 404 -3.86 2.50 37.71
N ASP A 405 -4.53 2.87 38.80
CA ASP A 405 -5.66 3.80 38.77
C ASP A 405 -5.22 5.17 38.20
N SER A 406 -4.04 5.66 38.57
CA SER A 406 -3.44 6.87 37.98
C SER A 406 -3.14 6.70 36.49
N ALA A 407 -2.62 5.54 36.08
CA ALA A 407 -2.27 5.25 34.71
C ALA A 407 -3.51 5.18 33.81
N ILE A 408 -4.58 4.52 34.26
CA ILE A 408 -5.87 4.48 33.57
C ILE A 408 -6.47 5.88 33.47
N THR A 409 -6.44 6.68 34.55
CA THR A 409 -6.91 8.08 34.51
C THR A 409 -6.16 8.89 33.46
N ASN A 410 -4.84 8.71 33.35
CA ASN A 410 -4.03 9.39 32.34
C ASN A 410 -4.37 8.91 30.92
N LEU A 411 -4.58 7.61 30.71
CA LEU A 411 -5.03 7.04 29.44
C LEU A 411 -6.39 7.62 29.04
N GLU A 412 -7.38 7.65 29.92
CA GLU A 412 -8.73 8.18 29.65
C GLU A 412 -8.70 9.66 29.29
N ALA A 413 -7.74 10.43 29.83
CA ALA A 413 -7.58 11.84 29.50
C ALA A 413 -7.04 12.08 28.07
N LEU A 414 -6.45 11.07 27.42
CA LEU A 414 -6.02 11.16 26.02
C LEU A 414 -7.25 11.10 25.10
N HIS A 415 -7.38 12.07 24.21
CA HIS A 415 -8.49 12.13 23.27
C HIS A 415 -7.96 11.88 21.86
N TYR A 416 -8.40 10.78 21.25
CA TYR A 416 -8.09 10.41 19.88
C TYR A 416 -9.38 10.30 19.10
N ASP A 417 -9.36 10.84 17.88
CA ASP A 417 -10.49 10.73 16.97
C ASP A 417 -10.52 9.32 16.38
N TRP A 418 -11.73 8.79 16.20
CA TRP A 418 -11.92 7.53 15.49
C TRP A 418 -12.16 7.83 14.01
N GLU A 419 -11.31 7.29 13.16
CA GLU A 419 -11.51 7.28 11.72
C GLU A 419 -12.47 6.15 11.36
N ILE A 420 -13.58 6.50 10.72
CA ILE A 420 -14.58 5.54 10.30
C ILE A 420 -14.46 5.32 8.81
N GLY A 421 -14.31 4.07 8.41
CA GLY A 421 -14.09 3.72 7.03
C GLY A 421 -14.54 2.31 6.69
N GLU A 422 -14.25 1.95 5.46
CA GLU A 422 -14.50 0.62 4.92
C GLU A 422 -13.21 0.09 4.33
N VAL A 423 -12.69 -1.02 4.85
CA VAL A 423 -11.50 -1.69 4.31
C VAL A 423 -11.95 -3.01 3.72
N ALA A 424 -11.78 -3.20 2.41
CA ALA A 424 -12.21 -4.42 1.72
C ALA A 424 -13.66 -4.83 2.04
N THR A 425 -14.59 -3.86 2.04
CA THR A 425 -16.02 -4.04 2.41
C THR A 425 -16.32 -4.28 3.89
N ILE A 426 -15.31 -4.19 4.76
CA ILE A 426 -15.47 -4.33 6.20
C ILE A 426 -15.71 -2.94 6.81
N PRO A 427 -16.84 -2.68 7.48
CA PRO A 427 -16.98 -1.48 8.30
C PRO A 427 -15.98 -1.54 9.45
N ILE A 428 -15.06 -0.57 9.50
CA ILE A 428 -14.01 -0.49 10.52
C ILE A 428 -14.06 0.89 11.20
N ALA A 429 -13.85 0.88 12.51
CA ALA A 429 -13.49 2.06 13.27
C ALA A 429 -12.02 1.93 13.66
N ASN A 430 -11.20 2.90 13.25
CA ASN A 430 -9.77 2.92 13.45
C ASN A 430 -9.39 4.05 14.41
N CYS A 431 -8.57 3.75 15.41
CA CYS A 431 -8.03 4.72 16.37
C CYS A 431 -6.51 4.52 16.47
N SER A 432 -5.85 4.35 15.32
CA SER A 432 -4.41 4.07 15.22
C SER A 432 -3.60 5.34 14.92
N GLY A 433 -2.27 5.27 15.05
CA GLY A 433 -1.35 6.34 14.65
C GLY A 433 -0.99 7.32 15.77
N HIS A 434 -1.49 7.11 16.99
CA HIS A 434 -1.13 7.89 18.16
C HIS A 434 -0.43 7.03 19.21
N ASP A 435 0.37 7.66 20.07
CA ASP A 435 0.85 7.03 21.29
C ASP A 435 -0.32 6.45 22.08
N PHE A 436 -0.14 5.28 22.68
CA PHE A 436 -1.19 4.62 23.47
C PHE A 436 -2.49 4.27 22.73
N SER A 437 -2.54 4.34 21.39
CA SER A 437 -3.71 3.91 20.62
C SER A 437 -4.12 2.48 20.92
N ALA A 438 -3.16 1.53 20.99
CA ALA A 438 -3.46 0.14 21.31
C ALA A 438 -4.05 0.00 22.73
N GLU A 439 -3.51 0.74 23.68
CA GLU A 439 -3.90 0.76 25.08
C GLU A 439 -5.32 1.29 25.30
N LYS A 440 -5.90 2.03 24.34
CA LYS A 440 -7.32 2.42 24.38
C LYS A 440 -8.30 1.23 24.38
N ILE A 441 -7.84 0.00 24.16
CA ILE A 441 -8.62 -1.20 24.50
C ILE A 441 -9.00 -1.28 26.00
N LEU A 442 -8.25 -0.59 26.87
CA LEU A 442 -8.50 -0.52 28.31
C LEU A 442 -9.42 0.64 28.72
N ASP A 443 -9.84 1.49 27.76
CA ASP A 443 -10.71 2.65 27.99
C ASP A 443 -12.14 2.35 27.49
N PRO A 444 -13.09 2.05 28.40
CA PRO A 444 -14.45 1.71 28.00
C PRO A 444 -15.18 2.85 27.31
N ASN A 445 -14.82 4.11 27.57
CA ASN A 445 -15.46 5.25 26.93
C ASN A 445 -15.02 5.36 25.47
N ALA A 446 -13.73 5.17 25.19
CA ALA A 446 -13.22 5.09 23.83
C ALA A 446 -13.89 3.94 23.06
N LEU A 447 -14.04 2.75 23.65
CA LEU A 447 -14.67 1.63 22.98
C LEU A 447 -16.18 1.82 22.76
N ARG A 448 -16.88 2.53 23.65
CA ARG A 448 -18.29 2.93 23.40
C ARG A 448 -18.44 3.88 22.21
N VAL A 449 -17.42 4.68 21.90
CA VAL A 449 -17.42 5.51 20.68
C VAL A 449 -17.43 4.60 19.45
N ALA A 450 -16.56 3.60 19.40
CA ALA A 450 -16.55 2.61 18.31
C ALA A 450 -17.88 1.86 18.17
N HIS A 451 -18.51 1.45 19.29
CA HIS A 451 -19.84 0.81 19.26
C HIS A 451 -20.90 1.69 18.60
N ARG A 452 -20.90 3.00 18.91
CA ARG A 452 -21.85 3.96 18.31
C ARG A 452 -21.61 4.13 16.82
N PHE A 453 -20.35 4.25 16.40
CA PHE A 453 -20.01 4.42 14.99
C PHE A 453 -20.37 3.20 14.15
N LEU A 454 -20.01 2.01 14.64
CA LEU A 454 -20.25 0.76 13.95
C LEU A 454 -21.68 0.23 14.13
N ASN A 455 -22.50 0.92 14.94
CA ASN A 455 -23.87 0.53 15.29
C ASN A 455 -23.98 -0.97 15.65
N ALA A 456 -23.05 -1.44 16.49
CA ALA A 456 -22.91 -2.86 16.81
C ALA A 456 -22.94 -3.06 18.31
N ARG A 457 -23.66 -4.09 18.77
CA ARG A 457 -23.70 -4.46 20.19
C ARG A 457 -22.39 -5.07 20.67
N GLN A 458 -21.76 -5.89 19.82
CA GLN A 458 -20.49 -6.56 20.09
C GLN A 458 -19.50 -6.24 18.98
N LEU A 459 -18.26 -5.97 19.37
CA LEU A 459 -17.14 -5.68 18.48
C LEU A 459 -16.06 -6.75 18.60
N TRP A 460 -15.39 -7.03 17.49
CA TRP A 460 -14.03 -7.55 17.51
C TRP A 460 -13.08 -6.35 17.49
N VAL A 461 -12.19 -6.27 18.47
CA VAL A 461 -11.21 -5.19 18.60
C VAL A 461 -9.81 -5.78 18.60
N SER A 462 -8.98 -5.35 17.66
CA SER A 462 -7.61 -5.83 17.48
C SER A 462 -6.59 -4.77 17.86
N VAL A 463 -5.49 -5.22 18.47
CA VAL A 463 -4.32 -4.42 18.85
C VAL A 463 -3.05 -5.12 18.32
N PRO A 464 -2.86 -5.18 16.99
CA PRO A 464 -1.78 -5.97 16.40
C PRO A 464 -0.39 -5.49 16.81
N ARG A 465 -0.21 -4.18 16.93
CA ARG A 465 1.05 -3.52 17.31
C ARG A 465 0.79 -2.35 18.23
N ARG A 466 1.87 -1.83 18.83
CA ARG A 466 1.81 -0.50 19.47
C ARG A 466 1.30 0.52 18.45
N THR A 467 0.59 1.52 18.96
CA THR A 467 -0.11 2.56 18.19
C THR A 467 -1.23 2.07 17.26
N CYS A 468 -1.58 0.78 17.26
CA CYS A 468 -2.67 0.24 16.43
C CYS A 468 -3.90 -0.18 17.26
N LEU A 469 -5.08 0.30 16.88
CA LEU A 469 -6.37 -0.12 17.41
C LEU A 469 -7.42 -0.10 16.31
N MET A 470 -7.97 -1.27 16.00
CA MET A 470 -9.01 -1.42 14.98
C MET A 470 -10.20 -2.17 15.57
N ALA A 471 -11.41 -1.69 15.29
CA ALA A 471 -12.65 -2.36 15.69
C ALA A 471 -13.50 -2.68 14.46
N ALA A 472 -14.13 -3.85 14.46
CA ALA A 472 -15.13 -4.24 13.48
C ALA A 472 -16.33 -4.91 14.18
N PRO A 473 -17.54 -4.88 13.58
CA PRO A 473 -18.70 -5.58 14.13
C PRO A 473 -18.45 -7.10 14.23
N THR A 474 -19.02 -7.78 15.21
CA THR A 474 -19.06 -9.26 15.22
C THR A 474 -20.08 -9.84 14.22
N THR A 475 -20.89 -8.97 13.59
CA THR A 475 -21.95 -9.35 12.65
C THR A 475 -21.47 -9.51 11.20
N LEU A 476 -20.17 -9.32 10.93
CA LEU A 476 -19.57 -9.50 9.61
C LEU A 476 -19.99 -10.84 8.96
N ASN A 477 -20.13 -10.82 7.63
CA ASN A 477 -20.28 -12.04 6.87
C ASN A 477 -18.95 -12.83 6.81
N GLN A 478 -18.96 -14.04 6.26
CA GLN A 478 -17.77 -14.89 6.24
C GLN A 478 -16.59 -14.27 5.48
N ALA A 479 -16.84 -13.67 4.32
CA ALA A 479 -15.80 -13.03 3.51
C ALA A 479 -15.18 -11.84 4.25
N GLN A 480 -16.02 -11.01 4.86
CA GLN A 480 -15.59 -9.87 5.67
C GLN A 480 -14.81 -10.28 6.92
N ALA A 481 -15.24 -11.33 7.63
CA ALA A 481 -14.54 -11.84 8.80
C ALA A 481 -13.14 -12.39 8.44
N VAL A 482 -13.04 -13.10 7.30
CA VAL A 482 -11.74 -13.56 6.77
C VAL A 482 -10.86 -12.38 6.39
N ALA A 483 -11.40 -11.38 5.70
CA ALA A 483 -10.65 -10.19 5.32
C ALA A 483 -10.18 -9.40 6.57
N PHE A 484 -10.98 -9.34 7.63
CA PHE A 484 -10.59 -8.72 8.90
C PHE A 484 -9.45 -9.48 9.59
N ALA A 485 -9.53 -10.81 9.65
CA ALA A 485 -8.45 -11.65 10.20
C ALA A 485 -7.13 -11.47 9.41
N ILE A 486 -7.21 -11.38 8.09
CA ILE A 486 -6.04 -11.12 7.23
C ILE A 486 -5.44 -9.74 7.51
N LEU A 487 -6.28 -8.71 7.64
CA LEU A 487 -5.83 -7.35 7.98
C LEU A 487 -5.04 -7.35 9.29
N ILE A 488 -5.56 -8.02 10.32
CA ILE A 488 -4.89 -8.14 11.63
C ILE A 488 -3.53 -8.82 11.50
N GLN A 489 -3.48 -9.96 10.80
CA GLN A 489 -2.24 -10.71 10.62
C GLN A 489 -1.18 -9.91 9.86
N ARG A 490 -1.59 -9.15 8.83
CA ARG A 490 -0.68 -8.26 8.11
C ARG A 490 -0.13 -7.17 9.01
N THR A 491 -0.99 -6.44 9.71
CA THR A 491 -0.53 -5.39 10.61
C THR A 491 0.35 -5.96 11.73
N TYR A 492 0.05 -7.16 12.24
CA TYR A 492 0.88 -7.84 13.23
C TYR A 492 2.26 -8.22 12.68
N ALA A 493 2.36 -8.69 11.43
CA ALA A 493 3.61 -9.12 10.82
C ALA A 493 4.45 -7.99 10.18
N ASP A 494 3.85 -6.82 9.95
CA ASP A 494 4.49 -5.71 9.24
C ASP A 494 5.39 -4.84 10.14
N ASP A 495 6.71 -5.00 10.01
CA ASP A 495 7.70 -4.23 10.79
C ASP A 495 7.93 -2.80 10.27
N SER A 496 7.36 -2.40 9.13
CA SER A 496 7.55 -1.05 8.54
C SER A 496 7.01 0.08 9.43
N TYR A 497 6.04 -0.23 10.30
CA TYR A 497 5.49 0.71 11.29
C TYR A 497 6.51 1.11 12.38
N GLY A 498 7.66 0.43 12.50
CA GLY A 498 8.69 0.75 13.50
C GLY A 498 8.26 0.50 14.95
N HIS A 499 7.14 -0.21 15.14
CA HIS A 499 6.49 -0.41 16.43
C HIS A 499 6.39 -1.89 16.77
N ALA A 500 6.68 -2.26 18.02
CA ALA A 500 6.69 -3.65 18.44
C ALA A 500 5.29 -4.31 18.33
N PRO A 501 5.22 -5.59 17.90
CA PRO A 501 3.97 -6.34 17.88
C PRO A 501 3.47 -6.64 19.30
N ILE A 502 2.14 -6.76 19.43
CA ILE A 502 1.46 -7.06 20.71
C ILE A 502 0.76 -8.42 20.62
N THR A 503 -0.21 -8.58 19.72
CA THR A 503 -0.92 -9.86 19.53
C THR A 503 -1.62 -9.92 18.17
N SER A 504 -1.66 -11.09 17.54
CA SER A 504 -2.51 -11.33 16.37
C SER A 504 -3.97 -11.64 16.75
N GLY A 505 -4.28 -11.80 18.04
CA GLY A 505 -5.63 -12.10 18.51
C GLY A 505 -6.59 -10.90 18.48
N VAL A 506 -7.84 -11.15 18.85
CA VAL A 506 -8.88 -10.11 18.97
C VAL A 506 -9.62 -10.19 20.28
N TYR A 507 -9.87 -9.03 20.87
CA TYR A 507 -10.78 -8.88 22.00
C TYR A 507 -12.23 -8.87 21.50
N VAL A 508 -13.11 -9.55 22.23
CA VAL A 508 -14.56 -9.38 22.10
C VAL A 508 -14.98 -8.32 23.10
N VAL A 509 -15.60 -7.25 22.61
CA VAL A 509 -16.02 -6.11 23.44
C VAL A 509 -17.54 -5.95 23.37
N GLU A 510 -18.17 -5.76 24.52
CA GLU A 510 -19.60 -5.47 24.67
C GLU A 510 -19.79 -4.26 25.59
N ASP A 511 -20.51 -3.24 25.10
CA ASP A 511 -20.76 -1.97 25.79
C ASP A 511 -19.47 -1.28 26.33
N GLY A 512 -18.42 -1.38 25.53
CA GLY A 512 -17.09 -0.85 25.84
C GLY A 512 -16.28 -1.70 26.81
N ASN A 513 -16.76 -2.85 27.26
CA ASN A 513 -16.02 -3.73 28.17
C ASN A 513 -15.52 -4.98 27.44
N ILE A 514 -14.29 -5.39 27.72
CA ILE A 514 -13.75 -6.67 27.25
C ILE A 514 -14.54 -7.81 27.91
N VAL A 515 -15.09 -8.72 27.11
CA VAL A 515 -15.85 -9.89 27.59
C VAL A 515 -15.20 -11.22 27.22
N ASP A 516 -14.34 -11.25 26.19
CA ASP A 516 -13.62 -12.46 25.77
C ASP A 516 -12.36 -12.08 24.95
N PHE A 517 -11.53 -13.08 24.66
CA PHE A 517 -10.37 -12.96 23.78
C PHE A 517 -10.24 -14.19 22.89
N ILE A 518 -10.06 -13.96 21.59
CA ILE A 518 -9.89 -15.00 20.58
C ILE A 518 -8.44 -14.94 20.11
N GLU A 519 -7.65 -15.94 20.52
CA GLU A 519 -6.21 -16.04 20.23
C GLU A 519 -5.94 -16.16 18.73
N ASP A 520 -6.71 -17.02 18.06
CA ASP A 520 -6.62 -17.23 16.62
C ASP A 520 -7.81 -16.52 15.92
N PRO A 521 -7.59 -15.34 15.31
CA PRO A 521 -8.63 -14.63 14.58
C PRO A 521 -9.10 -15.42 13.34
N GLU A 522 -8.40 -16.48 12.94
CA GLU A 522 -8.94 -17.38 11.94
C GLU A 522 -10.23 -18.02 12.47
N ILE A 523 -10.37 -18.33 13.76
CA ILE A 523 -11.58 -18.97 14.32
C ILE A 523 -12.84 -18.09 14.20
N LEU A 524 -12.71 -16.80 13.87
CA LEU A 524 -13.84 -15.88 13.64
C LEU A 524 -14.82 -16.39 12.56
N HIS A 525 -14.38 -17.27 11.65
CA HIS A 525 -15.27 -17.88 10.64
C HIS A 525 -16.00 -19.16 11.12
N ALA A 526 -15.54 -19.82 12.19
CA ALA A 526 -16.08 -21.10 12.63
C ALA A 526 -17.24 -20.98 13.63
N THR A 527 -17.35 -19.85 14.34
CA THR A 527 -18.21 -19.68 15.52
C THR A 527 -19.72 -19.50 15.24
N ARG A 528 -20.16 -19.44 13.97
CA ARG A 528 -21.60 -19.31 13.64
C ARG A 528 -22.41 -20.61 13.61
N ASN A 529 -21.77 -21.78 13.63
CA ASN A 529 -22.49 -23.06 13.54
C ASN A 529 -22.91 -23.68 14.89
N CYS A 530 -22.69 -22.99 16.02
CA CYS A 530 -22.88 -23.56 17.36
C CYS A 530 -23.82 -22.77 18.30
N ARG A 531 -24.71 -21.90 17.78
CA ARG A 531 -25.78 -21.30 18.61
C ARG A 531 -27.15 -21.44 17.97
#